data_AF-A0AAF0RAV0-F1
#
_entry.id   AF-A0AAF0RAV0-F1
#
_cell.length_a   1.000
_cell.length_b   1.000
_cell.length_c   1.000
_cell.angle_alpha   90.00
_cell.angle_beta   90.00
_cell.angle_gamma   90.00
#
_symmetry.space_group_name_H-M   'P 1'
#
loop_
_entity.id
_entity.type
_entity.pdbx_description
1 polymer ?
#
loop_
_entity_poly.entity_id
_entity_poly.type
_entity_poly.pdbx_seq_one_letter_code
_entity_poly.pdbx_strand_id
1 'polypeptide(L)'
;MPWYPIGRSSYPDLLGQMQHVNSERIAQQWLSLVRDFWARFGAMLSPNEGRRPRPRQAQLYAAYLRNGYPVAAYPYTSRHDEVLHGNAIDAGVTRADGSNRALTSEEFAWLHEQCELRGFTWTGRNFGEPWHIEGATRPEHFPPYPGITVDNVLSPVRPAPKPAAITIPREDDDMTAAVKIKETGARFQVGYGTLTYFDNAKDADLVRNVFSASDELHELSLAQAKKLFEKCDIPAAYTDAKALLAAQPNGRWSLQALAVQELRAFIRKGGK
;
A
#
# COMPACT_ATOMS: atom_id res chain seq x y z
N MET A 1 -11.66 26.75 5.02
CA MET A 1 -10.86 25.51 5.12
C MET A 1 -9.48 25.78 4.54
N PRO A 2 -8.41 25.32 5.20
CA PRO A 2 -7.03 25.44 4.70
C PRO A 2 -6.84 24.66 3.39
N TRP A 3 -5.86 25.10 2.58
CA TRP A 3 -5.53 24.51 1.30
C TRP A 3 -4.14 23.89 1.42
N TYR A 4 -4.00 22.61 1.09
CA TYR A 4 -2.75 21.88 1.24
C TYR A 4 -2.13 21.58 -0.11
N PRO A 5 -0.90 22.02 -0.40
CA PRO A 5 -0.29 21.90 -1.71
C PRO A 5 0.08 20.45 -2.04
N ILE A 6 -0.15 20.04 -3.28
CA ILE A 6 0.12 18.66 -3.76
C ILE A 6 1.05 18.59 -4.97
N GLY A 7 1.46 19.73 -5.52
CA GLY A 7 2.39 19.84 -6.64
C GLY A 7 1.87 20.76 -7.73
N ARG A 8 2.76 21.10 -8.67
CA ARG A 8 2.38 21.90 -9.84
C ARG A 8 1.80 21.00 -10.92
N SER A 9 0.72 21.45 -11.55
CA SER A 9 0.14 20.77 -12.70
C SER A 9 1.04 20.91 -13.93
N SER A 10 1.12 19.86 -14.74
CA SER A 10 1.67 19.90 -16.10
C SER A 10 0.58 19.92 -17.17
N TYR A 11 -0.68 19.89 -16.78
CA TYR A 11 -1.80 19.88 -17.70
C TYR A 11 -1.93 21.24 -18.41
N PRO A 12 -2.15 21.30 -19.74
CA PRO A 12 -1.92 22.52 -20.52
C PRO A 12 -2.62 23.80 -20.03
N ASP A 13 -3.88 23.72 -19.58
CA ASP A 13 -4.64 24.89 -19.10
C ASP A 13 -4.32 25.27 -17.64
N LEU A 14 -3.62 24.39 -16.91
CA LEU A 14 -3.19 24.57 -15.52
C LEU A 14 -1.66 24.54 -15.36
N LEU A 15 -0.91 24.62 -16.46
CA LEU A 15 0.53 24.42 -16.47
C LEU A 15 1.24 25.34 -15.46
N GLY A 16 2.02 24.72 -14.57
CA GLY A 16 2.77 25.41 -13.52
C GLY A 16 1.95 25.86 -12.32
N GLN A 17 0.62 25.77 -12.35
CA GLN A 17 -0.24 26.17 -11.23
C GLN A 17 -0.16 25.14 -10.10
N MET A 18 0.07 25.63 -8.87
CA MET A 18 0.06 24.78 -7.68
C MET A 18 -1.36 24.25 -7.43
N GLN A 19 -1.48 22.93 -7.42
CA GLN A 19 -2.72 22.23 -7.07
C GLN A 19 -2.79 21.99 -5.57
N HIS A 20 -4.00 21.89 -5.06
CA HIS A 20 -4.28 21.75 -3.63
C HIS A 20 -5.33 20.68 -3.35
N VAL A 21 -5.40 20.23 -2.10
CA VAL A 21 -6.53 19.46 -1.54
C VAL A 21 -6.99 20.06 -0.20
N ASN A 22 -8.13 19.59 0.31
CA ASN A 22 -8.73 20.08 1.56
C ASN A 22 -8.17 19.43 2.83
N SER A 23 -7.40 18.36 2.71
CA SER A 23 -6.84 17.62 3.85
C SER A 23 -5.31 17.51 3.78
N GLU A 24 -4.63 17.92 4.86
CA GLU A 24 -3.18 17.78 4.98
C GLU A 24 -2.75 16.33 4.82
N ARG A 25 -3.50 15.42 5.45
CA ARG A 25 -3.22 13.99 5.41
C ARG A 25 -3.28 13.46 3.97
N ILE A 26 -4.28 13.89 3.20
CA ILE A 26 -4.41 13.51 1.79
C ILE A 26 -3.30 14.11 0.94
N ALA A 27 -2.91 15.36 1.21
CA ALA A 27 -1.77 15.97 0.52
C ALA A 27 -0.48 15.16 0.77
N GLN A 28 -0.21 14.80 2.02
CA GLN A 28 0.97 14.00 2.38
C GLN A 28 0.92 12.59 1.78
N GLN A 29 -0.26 11.95 1.73
CA GLN A 29 -0.42 10.64 1.09
C GLN A 29 -0.18 10.70 -0.42
N TRP A 30 -0.73 11.71 -1.08
CA TRP A 30 -0.48 11.96 -2.50
C TRP A 30 1.02 12.17 -2.77
N LEU A 31 1.68 13.03 -2.00
CA LEU A 31 3.12 13.27 -2.17
C LEU A 31 3.93 11.99 -1.93
N SER A 32 3.49 11.13 -1.02
CA SER A 32 4.14 9.84 -0.79
C SER A 32 3.99 8.92 -1.99
N LEU A 33 2.81 8.92 -2.63
CA LEU A 33 2.56 8.21 -3.88
C LEU A 33 3.40 8.76 -5.04
N VAL A 34 3.55 10.09 -5.16
CA VAL A 34 4.43 10.74 -6.15
C VAL A 34 5.88 10.28 -5.98
N ARG A 35 6.38 10.23 -4.74
CA ARG A 35 7.73 9.75 -4.44
C ARG A 35 7.93 8.29 -4.84
N ASP A 36 6.97 7.43 -4.49
CA ASP A 36 7.04 6.00 -4.84
C ASP A 36 6.98 5.79 -6.35
N PHE A 37 6.14 6.54 -7.04
CA PHE A 37 6.01 6.50 -8.50
C PHE A 37 7.32 6.90 -9.18
N TRP A 38 7.95 7.98 -8.69
CA TRP A 38 9.27 8.39 -9.16
C TRP A 38 10.33 7.31 -8.93
N ALA A 39 10.37 6.71 -7.74
CA ALA A 39 11.33 5.65 -7.42
C ALA A 39 11.13 4.39 -8.28
N ARG A 40 9.89 4.09 -8.69
CA ARG A 40 9.56 2.92 -9.52
C ARG A 40 9.84 3.16 -11.01
N PHE A 41 9.43 4.30 -11.56
CA PHE A 41 9.39 4.53 -13.01
C PHE A 41 10.40 5.58 -13.50
N GLY A 42 11.06 6.31 -12.60
CA GLY A 42 11.91 7.46 -12.97
C GLY A 42 11.12 8.59 -13.65
N ALA A 43 9.80 8.62 -13.44
CA ALA A 43 8.87 9.56 -14.06
C ALA A 43 8.12 10.36 -12.99
N MET A 44 7.80 11.62 -13.27
CA MET A 44 7.19 12.51 -12.29
C MET A 44 5.67 12.47 -12.38
N LEU A 45 5.03 11.81 -11.42
CA LEU A 45 3.57 11.86 -11.26
C LEU A 45 3.13 13.30 -10.95
N SER A 46 2.21 13.84 -11.74
CA SER A 46 1.70 15.20 -11.62
C SER A 46 0.25 15.24 -11.17
N PRO A 47 -0.14 16.18 -10.29
CA PRO A 47 -1.54 16.48 -10.06
C PRO A 47 -1.99 17.40 -11.19
N ASN A 48 -2.63 16.85 -12.22
CA ASN A 48 -3.15 17.63 -13.33
C ASN A 48 -4.24 18.58 -12.88
N GLU A 49 -5.10 18.12 -11.98
CA GLU A 49 -6.06 18.96 -11.29
C GLU A 49 -6.35 18.42 -9.89
N GLY A 50 -6.32 19.28 -8.88
CA GLY A 50 -6.73 18.97 -7.50
C GLY A 50 -8.09 19.58 -7.19
N ARG A 51 -8.23 20.17 -6.00
CA ARG A 51 -9.35 21.03 -5.63
C ARG A 51 -9.65 22.07 -6.72
N ARG A 52 -10.93 22.16 -7.10
CA ARG A 52 -11.42 23.00 -8.19
C ARG A 52 -12.40 24.06 -7.66
N PRO A 53 -12.15 25.35 -7.93
CA PRO A 53 -13.10 26.42 -7.63
C PRO A 53 -14.42 26.25 -8.40
N ARG A 54 -15.54 26.63 -7.78
CA ARG A 54 -16.88 26.50 -8.37
C ARG A 54 -17.04 27.21 -9.73
N PRO A 55 -16.47 28.41 -9.97
CA PRO A 55 -16.51 29.04 -11.29
C PRO A 55 -15.84 28.19 -12.39
N ARG A 56 -14.71 27.54 -12.08
CA ARG A 56 -14.04 26.62 -13.01
C ARG A 56 -14.89 25.37 -13.26
N GLN A 57 -15.51 24.81 -12.22
CA GLN A 57 -16.45 23.69 -12.40
C GLN A 57 -17.62 24.06 -13.32
N ALA A 58 -18.19 25.25 -13.18
CA ALA A 58 -19.26 25.73 -14.06
C ALA A 58 -18.80 25.88 -15.52
N GLN A 59 -17.58 26.39 -15.74
CA GLN A 59 -17.00 26.50 -17.08
C GLN A 59 -16.80 25.12 -17.75
N LEU A 60 -16.24 24.16 -17.01
CA LEU A 60 -16.02 22.79 -17.50
C LEU A 60 -17.35 22.07 -17.78
N TYR A 61 -18.33 22.22 -16.89
CA TYR A 61 -19.66 21.63 -17.09
C TYR A 61 -20.38 22.24 -18.30
N ALA A 62 -20.27 23.54 -18.52
CA ALA A 62 -20.82 24.18 -19.72
C ALA A 62 -20.13 23.69 -21.00
N ALA A 63 -18.81 23.42 -20.97
CA ALA A 63 -18.10 22.81 -22.10
C ALA A 63 -18.54 21.36 -22.35
N TYR A 64 -18.69 20.58 -21.27
CA TYR A 64 -19.22 19.21 -21.33
C TYR A 64 -20.61 19.15 -22.00
N LEU A 65 -21.53 20.03 -21.61
CA LEU A 65 -22.87 20.08 -22.22
C LEU A 65 -22.85 20.42 -23.72
N ARG A 66 -21.87 21.19 -24.19
CA ARG A 66 -21.75 21.55 -25.60
C ARG A 66 -21.06 20.49 -26.43
N ASN A 67 -20.00 19.89 -25.89
CA ASN A 67 -19.02 19.14 -26.68
C ASN A 67 -18.87 17.68 -26.22
N GLY A 68 -19.52 17.27 -25.12
CA GLY A 68 -19.28 15.96 -24.47
C GLY A 68 -17.92 15.84 -23.77
N TYR A 69 -17.11 16.90 -23.76
CA TYR A 69 -15.76 16.91 -23.18
C TYR A 69 -15.37 18.32 -22.67
N PRO A 70 -14.56 18.44 -21.61
CA PRO A 70 -14.11 17.36 -20.71
C PRO A 70 -15.28 16.78 -19.90
N VAL A 71 -15.19 15.52 -19.47
CA VAL A 71 -16.19 14.93 -18.56
C VAL A 71 -16.22 15.78 -17.29
N ALA A 72 -17.41 16.29 -16.95
CA ALA A 72 -17.56 17.20 -15.84
C ALA A 72 -18.89 16.94 -15.11
N ALA A 73 -18.81 16.80 -13.79
CA ALA A 73 -19.99 16.74 -12.95
C ALA A 73 -20.77 18.07 -12.95
N TYR A 74 -22.05 18.01 -12.59
CA TYR A 74 -22.83 19.22 -12.32
C TYR A 74 -22.13 20.07 -11.23
N PRO A 75 -22.21 21.40 -11.29
CA PRO A 75 -21.63 22.25 -10.25
C PRO A 75 -22.07 21.83 -8.84
N TYR A 76 -21.19 22.00 -7.85
CA TYR A 76 -21.40 21.60 -6.45
C TYR A 76 -21.41 20.09 -6.16
N THR A 77 -21.53 19.22 -7.16
CA THR A 77 -21.50 17.76 -6.96
C THR A 77 -20.15 17.12 -7.31
N SER A 78 -19.23 17.90 -7.87
CA SER A 78 -17.90 17.45 -8.23
C SER A 78 -17.07 17.08 -7.00
N ARG A 79 -16.33 15.98 -7.07
CA ARG A 79 -15.43 15.54 -6.01
C ARG A 79 -14.19 16.43 -5.87
N HIS A 80 -13.94 17.29 -6.87
CA HIS A 80 -12.99 18.38 -6.78
C HIS A 80 -13.57 19.63 -6.06
N ASP A 81 -14.88 19.69 -5.75
CA ASP A 81 -15.52 20.92 -5.22
C ASP A 81 -14.80 21.45 -3.99
N GLU A 82 -14.52 22.74 -4.06
CA GLU A 82 -13.70 23.47 -3.10
C GLU A 82 -14.29 23.56 -1.68
N VAL A 83 -15.59 23.32 -1.52
CA VAL A 83 -16.31 23.44 -0.24
C VAL A 83 -16.70 22.07 0.32
N LEU A 84 -17.22 21.16 -0.50
CA LEU A 84 -17.85 19.93 -0.01
C LEU A 84 -16.94 18.70 -0.06
N HIS A 85 -15.98 18.64 -0.97
CA HIS A 85 -15.22 17.42 -1.26
C HIS A 85 -13.71 17.68 -1.30
N GLY A 86 -13.20 18.35 -2.33
CA GLY A 86 -11.84 18.91 -2.44
C GLY A 86 -10.66 17.96 -2.20
N ASN A 87 -10.87 16.65 -2.24
CA ASN A 87 -9.83 15.62 -2.05
C ASN A 87 -9.69 14.70 -3.29
N ALA A 88 -10.34 15.05 -4.41
CA ALA A 88 -10.10 14.40 -5.69
C ALA A 88 -8.85 14.95 -6.37
N ILE A 89 -8.14 14.08 -7.08
CA ILE A 89 -6.93 14.39 -7.83
C ILE A 89 -7.03 13.70 -9.19
N ASP A 90 -6.86 14.48 -10.25
CA ASP A 90 -6.65 13.96 -11.60
C ASP A 90 -5.14 13.83 -11.83
N ALA A 91 -4.67 12.60 -12.05
CA ALA A 91 -3.26 12.29 -12.18
C ALA A 91 -2.77 12.33 -13.64
N GLY A 92 -1.54 12.80 -13.83
CA GLY A 92 -0.80 12.70 -15.08
C GLY A 92 0.66 12.40 -14.85
N VAL A 93 1.45 12.46 -15.91
CA VAL A 93 2.91 12.40 -15.79
C VAL A 93 3.53 13.60 -16.49
N THR A 94 4.40 14.30 -15.78
CA THR A 94 5.25 15.36 -16.34
C THR A 94 6.48 14.74 -17.00
N ARG A 95 6.66 15.02 -18.29
CA ARG A 95 7.88 14.68 -19.03
C ARG A 95 9.03 15.60 -18.66
N ALA A 96 10.24 15.24 -19.06
CA ALA A 96 11.45 16.05 -18.85
C ALA A 96 11.36 17.44 -19.50
N ASP A 97 10.58 17.60 -20.58
CA ASP A 97 10.32 18.88 -21.24
C ASP A 97 9.20 19.71 -20.56
N GLY A 98 8.66 19.23 -19.43
CA GLY A 98 7.57 19.86 -18.70
C GLY A 98 6.17 19.57 -19.25
N SER A 99 6.04 18.87 -20.38
CA SER A 99 4.74 18.52 -20.95
C SER A 99 4.04 17.42 -20.17
N ASN A 100 2.70 17.44 -20.16
CA ASN A 100 1.91 16.36 -19.60
C ASN A 100 1.75 15.18 -20.58
N ARG A 101 1.65 13.98 -20.02
CA ARG A 101 1.17 12.78 -20.72
C ARG A 101 0.25 11.94 -19.86
N ALA A 102 -0.53 11.11 -20.54
CA ALA A 102 -1.26 10.03 -19.89
C ALA A 102 -0.29 9.00 -19.29
N LEU A 103 -0.78 8.26 -18.30
CA LEU A 103 -0.10 7.08 -17.77
C LEU A 103 -0.04 5.99 -18.84
N THR A 104 1.06 5.25 -18.88
CA THR A 104 1.14 3.96 -19.59
C THR A 104 0.30 2.91 -18.86
N SER A 105 0.03 1.78 -19.50
CA SER A 105 -0.75 0.69 -18.86
C SER A 105 -0.10 0.15 -17.59
N GLU A 106 1.23 0.04 -17.53
CA GLU A 106 1.95 -0.41 -16.33
C GLU A 106 1.87 0.63 -15.21
N GLU A 107 2.13 1.91 -15.53
CA GLU A 107 2.03 3.01 -14.58
C GLU A 107 0.63 3.15 -14.02
N PHE A 108 -0.39 2.97 -14.87
CA PHE A 108 -1.80 2.97 -14.49
C PHE A 108 -2.11 1.84 -13.51
N ALA A 109 -1.75 0.60 -13.85
CA ALA A 109 -2.01 -0.55 -12.99
C ALA A 109 -1.34 -0.40 -11.62
N TRP A 110 -0.07 0.02 -11.62
CA TRP A 110 0.69 0.28 -10.41
C TRP A 110 0.09 1.42 -9.58
N LEU A 111 -0.27 2.54 -10.22
CA LEU A 111 -0.83 3.71 -9.53
C LEU A 111 -2.09 3.32 -8.76
N HIS A 112 -3.00 2.58 -9.41
CA HIS A 112 -4.28 2.24 -8.81
C HIS A 112 -4.18 1.19 -7.71
N GLU A 113 -3.23 0.26 -7.80
CA GLU A 113 -2.91 -0.63 -6.69
C GLU A 113 -2.36 0.16 -5.49
N GLN A 114 -1.37 1.03 -5.72
CA GLN A 114 -0.70 1.74 -4.64
C GLN A 114 -1.55 2.88 -4.04
N CYS A 115 -2.42 3.52 -4.83
CA CYS A 115 -3.29 4.56 -4.32
C CYS A 115 -4.31 4.00 -3.32
N GLU A 116 -4.82 2.77 -3.54
CA GLU A 116 -5.73 2.11 -2.59
C GLU A 116 -5.03 1.84 -1.25
N LEU A 117 -3.76 1.43 -1.28
CA LEU A 117 -2.97 1.24 -0.06
C LEU A 117 -2.72 2.56 0.71
N ARG A 118 -2.85 3.70 0.04
CA ARG A 118 -2.65 5.05 0.61
C ARG A 118 -3.95 5.79 0.92
N GLY A 119 -5.09 5.08 0.94
CA GLY A 119 -6.38 5.65 1.33
C GLY A 119 -7.13 6.38 0.22
N PHE A 120 -6.72 6.18 -1.04
CA PHE A 120 -7.44 6.65 -2.22
C PHE A 120 -8.33 5.53 -2.79
N THR A 121 -9.24 5.90 -3.68
CA THR A 121 -9.99 4.97 -4.53
C THR A 121 -9.97 5.49 -5.97
N TRP A 122 -9.80 4.59 -6.93
CA TRP A 122 -10.02 4.89 -8.34
C TRP A 122 -11.51 4.96 -8.66
N THR A 123 -12.13 6.11 -8.42
CA THR A 123 -13.56 6.32 -8.69
C THR A 123 -13.84 6.64 -10.15
N GLY A 124 -12.83 7.11 -10.89
CA GLY A 124 -12.91 7.35 -12.34
C GLY A 124 -13.21 6.11 -13.19
N ARG A 125 -13.04 4.89 -12.65
CA ARG A 125 -13.37 3.62 -13.33
C ARG A 125 -14.82 3.56 -13.84
N ASN A 126 -15.73 4.23 -13.15
CA ASN A 126 -17.16 4.23 -13.50
C ASN A 126 -17.51 5.24 -14.59
N PHE A 127 -16.55 6.10 -14.97
CA PHE A 127 -16.74 7.21 -15.91
C PHE A 127 -15.75 7.16 -17.08
N GLY A 128 -14.93 6.12 -17.17
CA GLY A 128 -13.88 6.01 -18.18
C GLY A 128 -12.73 7.01 -17.96
N GLU A 129 -12.49 7.41 -16.70
CA GLU A 129 -11.48 8.39 -16.31
C GLU A 129 -10.30 7.67 -15.62
N PRO A 130 -9.30 7.19 -16.37
CA PRO A 130 -8.18 6.45 -15.80
C PRO A 130 -7.27 7.28 -14.89
N TRP A 131 -7.41 8.61 -14.91
CA TRP A 131 -6.62 9.57 -14.14
C TRP A 131 -7.24 9.94 -12.79
N HIS A 132 -8.54 9.70 -12.57
CA HIS A 132 -9.28 10.31 -11.46
C HIS A 132 -9.27 9.45 -10.20
N ILE A 133 -8.68 9.95 -9.11
CA ILE A 133 -8.65 9.29 -7.80
C ILE A 133 -9.21 10.19 -6.69
N GLU A 134 -9.80 9.58 -5.67
CA GLU A 134 -10.37 10.29 -4.52
C GLU A 134 -9.74 9.88 -3.20
N GLY A 135 -9.21 10.85 -2.46
CA GLY A 135 -8.63 10.63 -1.13
C GLY A 135 -9.66 10.52 -0.02
N ALA A 136 -9.25 9.92 1.10
CA ALA A 136 -10.06 9.67 2.30
C ALA A 136 -11.27 8.75 2.05
N THR A 137 -11.16 7.88 1.05
CA THR A 137 -12.22 6.93 0.67
C THR A 137 -11.98 5.54 1.24
N ARG A 138 -10.76 5.26 1.71
CA ARG A 138 -10.36 3.97 2.30
C ARG A 138 -9.43 4.14 3.50
N PRO A 139 -9.34 3.13 4.37
CA PRO A 139 -8.29 3.05 5.37
C PRO A 139 -6.91 3.03 4.70
N GLU A 140 -5.98 3.79 5.27
CA GLU A 140 -4.58 3.84 4.83
C GLU A 140 -3.81 2.64 5.41
N HIS A 141 -3.12 1.87 4.58
CA HIS A 141 -2.25 0.79 5.02
C HIS A 141 -0.86 1.29 5.41
N PHE A 142 -0.40 2.37 4.76
CA PHE A 142 0.87 3.03 5.07
C PHE A 142 0.64 4.46 5.53
N PRO A 143 1.33 4.93 6.57
CA PRO A 143 1.37 6.35 6.85
C PRO A 143 2.12 7.10 5.73
N PRO A 144 1.86 8.41 5.56
CA PRO A 144 2.68 9.25 4.71
C PRO A 144 4.13 9.26 5.19
N TYR A 145 5.05 9.57 4.28
CA TYR A 145 6.43 9.81 4.66
C TYR A 145 6.52 11.00 5.64
N PRO A 146 7.28 10.87 6.75
CA PRO A 146 7.45 11.95 7.70
C PRO A 146 8.00 13.21 7.05
N GLY A 147 7.36 14.36 7.32
CA GLY A 147 7.80 15.67 6.83
C GLY A 147 7.77 15.84 5.31
N ILE A 148 7.03 14.99 4.57
CA ILE A 148 6.95 15.11 3.13
C ILE A 148 6.22 16.39 2.70
N THR A 149 6.83 17.13 1.79
CA THR A 149 6.30 18.37 1.21
C THR A 149 6.52 18.38 -0.29
N VAL A 150 5.86 19.31 -0.99
CA VAL A 150 6.08 19.53 -2.43
C VAL A 150 7.55 19.81 -2.76
N ASP A 151 8.30 20.46 -1.87
CA ASP A 151 9.70 20.84 -2.11
C ASP A 151 10.68 19.69 -1.92
N ASN A 152 10.30 18.66 -1.15
CA ASN A 152 11.18 17.54 -0.83
C ASN A 152 10.68 16.18 -1.37
N VAL A 153 9.56 16.16 -2.11
CA VAL A 153 8.94 14.93 -2.58
C VAL A 153 9.88 14.11 -3.48
N LEU A 154 10.64 14.77 -4.35
CA LEU A 154 11.64 14.16 -5.24
C LEU A 154 13.06 14.21 -4.70
N SER A 155 13.30 14.89 -3.56
CA SER A 155 14.63 14.91 -2.96
C SER A 155 15.06 13.48 -2.68
N PRO A 156 16.32 13.12 -2.95
CA PRO A 156 16.86 11.84 -2.52
C PRO A 156 16.83 11.85 -0.99
N VAL A 157 15.74 11.33 -0.43
CA VAL A 157 15.77 10.87 0.94
C VAL A 157 16.84 9.81 0.91
N ARG A 158 17.96 10.05 1.62
CA ARG A 158 18.91 8.99 1.99
C ARG A 158 18.01 7.81 2.32
N PRO A 159 18.01 6.74 1.51
CA PRO A 159 16.95 5.74 1.60
C PRO A 159 16.85 5.42 3.08
N ALA A 160 15.65 5.58 3.66
CA ALA A 160 15.41 5.00 4.98
C ALA A 160 16.01 3.61 4.86
N PRO A 161 17.08 3.29 5.64
CA PRO A 161 18.07 2.29 5.28
C PRO A 161 17.29 1.14 4.70
N LYS A 162 17.45 0.91 3.38
CA LYS A 162 16.59 0.04 2.57
C LYS A 162 16.19 -1.07 3.52
N PRO A 163 14.92 -1.18 3.99
CA PRO A 163 14.60 -2.13 5.04
C PRO A 163 15.21 -3.41 4.54
N ALA A 164 16.24 -3.90 5.26
CA ALA A 164 17.23 -4.79 4.67
C ALA A 164 16.44 -5.76 3.84
N ALA A 165 16.67 -5.75 2.51
CA ALA A 165 15.83 -6.51 1.59
C ALA A 165 15.66 -7.83 2.28
N ILE A 166 14.42 -8.18 2.64
CA ILE A 166 14.19 -9.49 3.20
C ILE A 166 14.52 -10.34 1.98
N THR A 167 15.75 -10.86 1.93
CA THR A 167 16.07 -12.07 1.22
C THR A 167 15.19 -13.08 1.93
N ILE A 168 13.96 -13.16 1.46
CA ILE A 168 13.12 -14.31 1.65
C ILE A 168 13.89 -15.38 0.89
N PRO A 169 14.35 -16.45 1.55
CA PRO A 169 14.97 -17.55 0.84
C PRO A 169 14.03 -17.96 -0.26
N ARG A 170 14.49 -17.81 -1.48
CA ARG A 170 13.91 -18.50 -2.62
C ARG A 170 15.07 -19.21 -3.27
N GLU A 171 15.51 -20.26 -2.60
CA GLU A 171 16.23 -21.34 -3.24
C GLU A 171 15.34 -22.57 -3.05
N ASP A 172 14.64 -22.87 -4.14
CA ASP A 172 13.83 -24.06 -4.38
C ASP A 172 12.49 -24.15 -3.63
N ASP A 173 11.41 -24.41 -4.40
CA ASP A 173 10.00 -24.39 -3.98
C ASP A 173 9.63 -25.47 -2.92
N ASP A 174 10.60 -26.18 -2.35
CA ASP A 174 10.41 -27.31 -1.41
C ASP A 174 10.98 -27.07 0.01
N MET A 175 11.63 -25.94 0.28
CA MET A 175 12.34 -25.71 1.56
C MET A 175 11.62 -24.75 2.51
N THR A 176 11.81 -24.98 3.82
CA THR A 176 11.24 -24.15 4.89
C THR A 176 12.31 -23.24 5.49
N ALA A 177 11.96 -21.99 5.81
CA ALA A 177 12.86 -20.99 6.39
C ALA A 177 12.74 -20.91 7.92
N ALA A 178 13.88 -20.79 8.61
CA ALA A 178 13.91 -20.54 10.05
C ALA A 178 13.91 -19.03 10.33
N VAL A 179 12.99 -18.56 11.18
CA VAL A 179 12.77 -17.13 11.44
C VAL A 179 12.80 -16.85 12.94
N LYS A 180 13.47 -15.77 13.34
CA LYS A 180 13.41 -15.22 14.69
C LYS A 180 12.95 -13.76 14.64
N ILE A 181 11.89 -13.44 15.38
CA ILE A 181 11.38 -12.06 15.51
C ILE A 181 12.23 -11.31 16.52
N LYS A 182 12.86 -10.19 16.10
CA LYS A 182 13.79 -9.40 16.93
C LYS A 182 13.15 -8.86 18.20
N GLU A 183 11.91 -8.38 18.09
CA GLU A 183 11.20 -7.67 19.15
C GLU A 183 10.72 -8.60 20.26
N THR A 184 10.39 -9.85 19.91
CA THR A 184 9.80 -10.80 20.86
C THR A 184 10.71 -11.99 21.17
N GLY A 185 11.76 -12.21 20.38
CA GLY A 185 12.56 -13.42 20.43
C GLY A 185 11.84 -14.68 19.95
N ALA A 186 10.60 -14.55 19.45
CA ALA A 186 9.78 -15.65 18.99
C ALA A 186 10.43 -16.33 17.77
N ARG A 187 10.48 -17.66 17.78
CA ARG A 187 11.12 -18.44 16.71
C ARG A 187 10.09 -19.24 15.94
N PHE A 188 10.24 -19.30 14.62
CA PHE A 188 9.34 -19.97 13.70
C PHE A 188 10.10 -20.78 12.65
N GLN A 189 9.49 -21.88 12.20
CA GLN A 189 9.78 -22.50 10.90
C GLN A 189 8.63 -22.16 9.96
N VAL A 190 8.93 -21.64 8.78
CA VAL A 190 7.94 -21.11 7.83
C VAL A 190 8.11 -21.76 6.47
N GLY A 191 7.03 -22.25 5.88
CA GLY A 191 6.96 -22.66 4.48
C GLY A 191 5.58 -22.29 3.91
N TYR A 192 5.36 -22.53 2.61
CA TYR A 192 4.04 -22.30 2.00
C TYR A 192 2.95 -23.09 2.74
N GLY A 193 1.95 -22.38 3.27
CA GLY A 193 0.86 -22.94 4.08
C GLY A 193 1.29 -23.56 5.41
N THR A 194 2.56 -23.49 5.79
CA THR A 194 3.09 -24.12 7.01
C THR A 194 3.78 -23.10 7.90
N LEU A 195 3.38 -23.08 9.16
CA LEU A 195 4.01 -22.27 10.19
C LEU A 195 4.14 -23.13 11.44
N THR A 196 5.34 -23.21 12.01
CA THR A 196 5.60 -23.87 13.30
C THR A 196 6.27 -22.88 14.23
N TYR A 197 5.74 -22.70 15.43
CA TYR A 197 6.35 -21.87 16.48
C TYR A 197 7.17 -22.70 17.47
N PHE A 198 8.23 -22.10 18.03
CA PHE A 198 9.07 -22.67 19.08
C PHE A 198 9.25 -21.67 20.23
N ASP A 199 8.97 -22.11 21.46
CA ASP A 199 9.13 -21.32 22.67
C ASP A 199 10.55 -21.27 23.22
N ASN A 200 11.41 -22.20 22.80
CA ASN A 200 12.78 -22.30 23.26
C ASN A 200 13.76 -22.42 22.08
N ALA A 201 14.99 -21.95 22.31
CA ALA A 201 16.03 -21.91 21.29
C ALA A 201 16.49 -23.31 20.86
N LYS A 202 16.53 -24.24 21.81
CA LYS A 202 17.09 -25.59 21.60
C LYS A 202 16.26 -26.39 20.61
N ASP A 203 14.94 -26.33 20.71
CA ASP A 203 14.03 -27.03 19.81
C ASP A 203 13.99 -26.37 18.42
N ALA A 204 14.04 -25.04 18.38
CA ALA A 204 14.16 -24.29 17.12
C ALA A 204 15.46 -24.65 16.38
N ASP A 205 16.59 -24.71 17.09
CA ASP A 205 17.89 -25.06 16.52
C ASP A 205 17.94 -26.53 16.07
N LEU A 206 17.34 -27.44 16.84
CA LEU A 206 17.22 -28.85 16.46
C LEU A 206 16.45 -29.00 15.14
N VAL A 207 15.30 -28.35 15.02
CA VAL A 207 14.46 -28.44 13.81
C VAL A 207 15.13 -27.76 12.62
N ARG A 208 15.78 -26.61 12.83
CA ARG A 208 16.57 -25.93 11.80
C ARG A 208 17.65 -26.85 11.21
N ASN A 209 18.35 -27.60 12.05
CA ASN A 209 19.38 -28.55 11.60
C ASN A 209 18.77 -29.75 10.84
N VAL A 210 17.58 -30.22 11.24
CA VAL A 210 16.88 -31.33 10.56
C VAL A 210 16.43 -30.95 9.16
N PHE A 211 15.98 -29.70 8.96
CA PHE A 211 15.59 -29.19 7.64
C PHE A 211 16.76 -28.64 6.81
N SER A 212 18.01 -28.88 7.23
CA SER A 212 19.22 -28.35 6.59
C SER A 212 19.22 -26.83 6.42
N ALA A 213 18.41 -26.10 7.18
CA ALA A 213 18.34 -24.63 7.20
C ALA A 213 19.40 -24.02 8.14
N SER A 214 20.52 -24.73 8.35
CA SER A 214 21.53 -24.43 9.37
C SER A 214 22.20 -23.06 9.19
N ASP A 215 22.27 -22.57 7.96
CA ASP A 215 22.79 -21.26 7.54
C ASP A 215 21.71 -20.16 7.46
N GLU A 216 20.43 -20.50 7.64
CA GLU A 216 19.28 -19.63 7.33
C GLU A 216 18.46 -19.21 8.55
N LEU A 217 19.09 -18.89 9.69
CA LEU A 217 18.33 -18.24 10.78
C LEU A 217 18.11 -16.75 10.44
N HIS A 218 16.94 -16.43 9.89
CA HIS A 218 16.57 -15.06 9.55
C HIS A 218 16.07 -14.30 10.77
N GLU A 219 16.84 -13.31 11.22
CA GLU A 219 16.37 -12.37 12.23
C GLU A 219 15.58 -11.22 11.58
N LEU A 220 14.25 -11.25 11.75
CA LEU A 220 13.29 -10.33 11.14
C LEU A 220 12.65 -9.42 12.19
N SER A 221 12.28 -8.20 11.81
CA SER A 221 11.33 -7.40 12.60
C SER A 221 9.92 -8.01 12.54
N LEU A 222 9.04 -7.65 13.48
CA LEU A 222 7.65 -8.11 13.47
C LEU A 222 6.94 -7.75 12.15
N ALA A 223 7.22 -6.55 11.62
CA ALA A 223 6.67 -6.11 10.33
C ALA A 223 7.22 -6.94 9.15
N GLN A 224 8.50 -7.34 9.20
CA GLN A 224 9.11 -8.20 8.19
C GLN A 224 8.55 -9.64 8.27
N ALA A 225 8.37 -10.17 9.47
CA ALA A 225 7.77 -11.49 9.70
C ALA A 225 6.33 -11.56 9.19
N LYS A 226 5.50 -10.53 9.43
CA LYS A 226 4.12 -10.47 8.90
C LYS A 226 4.06 -10.53 7.37
N LYS A 227 4.95 -9.79 6.68
CA LYS A 227 5.04 -9.83 5.22
C LYS A 227 5.52 -11.19 4.69
N LEU A 228 6.40 -11.87 5.42
CA LEU A 228 6.83 -13.22 5.08
C LEU A 228 5.66 -14.21 5.21
N PHE A 229 4.93 -14.15 6.33
CA PHE A 229 3.77 -15.01 6.57
C PHE A 229 2.70 -14.84 5.49
N GLU A 230 2.39 -13.59 5.12
CA GLU A 230 1.45 -13.30 4.02
C GLU A 230 1.90 -13.93 2.69
N LYS A 231 3.19 -13.82 2.35
CA LYS A 231 3.74 -14.42 1.12
C LYS A 231 3.74 -15.94 1.13
N CYS A 232 3.77 -16.55 2.30
CA CYS A 232 3.70 -18.00 2.49
C CYS A 232 2.25 -18.49 2.66
N ASP A 233 1.24 -17.69 2.31
CA ASP A 233 -0.19 -18.01 2.46
C ASP A 233 -0.58 -18.38 3.90
N ILE A 234 0.08 -17.79 4.89
CA ILE A 234 -0.24 -17.98 6.32
C ILE A 234 -1.34 -16.97 6.71
N PRO A 235 -2.53 -17.43 7.12
CA PRO A 235 -3.60 -16.51 7.49
C PRO A 235 -3.21 -15.60 8.67
N ALA A 236 -3.65 -14.34 8.63
CA ALA A 236 -3.31 -13.32 9.63
C ALA A 236 -3.66 -13.75 11.08
N ALA A 237 -4.71 -14.55 11.26
CA ALA A 237 -5.11 -15.11 12.55
C ALA A 237 -3.99 -15.94 13.23
N TYR A 238 -3.05 -16.49 12.43
CA TYR A 238 -1.92 -17.28 12.87
C TYR A 238 -0.59 -16.50 12.85
N THR A 239 -0.64 -15.16 12.80
CA THR A 239 0.56 -14.30 12.76
C THR A 239 0.78 -13.47 14.04
N ASP A 240 -0.17 -13.49 14.98
CA ASP A 240 0.00 -12.89 16.30
C ASP A 240 0.59 -13.90 17.28
N ALA A 241 1.91 -13.85 17.44
CA ALA A 241 2.67 -14.75 18.31
C ALA A 241 2.13 -14.78 19.76
N LYS A 242 1.64 -13.66 20.30
CA LYS A 242 1.11 -13.59 21.66
C LYS A 242 -0.27 -14.23 21.78
N ALA A 243 -1.15 -13.97 20.81
CA ALA A 243 -2.47 -14.59 20.75
C ALA A 243 -2.35 -16.12 20.57
N LEU A 244 -1.37 -16.57 19.78
CA LEU A 244 -1.16 -17.99 19.50
C LEU A 244 -0.48 -18.73 20.66
N LEU A 245 0.46 -18.09 21.35
CA LEU A 245 1.05 -18.59 22.60
C LEU A 245 0.00 -18.78 23.69
N ALA A 246 -0.93 -17.82 23.82
CA ALA A 246 -2.03 -17.94 24.76
C ALA A 246 -2.99 -19.08 24.40
N ALA A 247 -3.13 -19.39 23.10
CA ALA A 247 -4.00 -20.46 22.61
C ALA A 247 -3.38 -21.87 22.72
N GLN A 248 -2.04 -22.00 22.79
CA GLN A 248 -1.33 -23.28 22.82
C GLN A 248 -0.12 -23.22 23.78
N PRO A 249 -0.33 -23.53 25.08
CA PRO A 249 0.68 -23.31 26.13
C PRO A 249 1.85 -24.30 26.12
N ASN A 250 1.86 -25.30 25.24
CA ASN A 250 2.83 -26.40 25.24
C ASN A 250 4.07 -26.16 24.36
N GLY A 251 4.41 -24.90 24.10
CA GLY A 251 5.72 -24.53 23.55
C GLY A 251 5.96 -24.79 22.06
N ARG A 252 5.13 -25.61 21.41
CA ARG A 252 5.17 -25.86 19.96
C ARG A 252 3.76 -26.03 19.40
N TRP A 253 3.47 -25.31 18.32
CA TRP A 253 2.23 -25.49 17.55
C TRP A 253 2.51 -25.32 16.05
N SER A 254 1.69 -25.96 15.22
CA SER A 254 1.74 -25.76 13.76
C SER A 254 0.36 -25.47 13.19
N LEU A 255 0.33 -24.75 12.06
CA LEU A 255 -0.92 -24.42 11.35
C LEU A 255 -1.72 -25.68 10.96
N GLN A 256 -1.00 -26.73 10.57
CA GLN A 256 -1.57 -28.06 10.29
C GLN A 256 -2.17 -28.71 11.54
N ALA A 257 -1.50 -28.61 12.69
CA ALA A 257 -2.03 -29.15 13.95
C ALA A 257 -3.29 -28.39 14.43
N LEU A 258 -3.33 -27.08 14.22
CA LEU A 258 -4.50 -26.23 14.54
C LEU A 258 -5.68 -26.54 13.60
N ALA A 259 -5.44 -26.65 12.29
CA ALA A 259 -6.48 -27.04 11.34
C ALA A 259 -7.09 -28.42 11.68
N VAL A 260 -6.27 -29.38 12.09
CA VAL A 260 -6.74 -30.69 12.55
C VAL A 260 -7.55 -30.60 13.86
N GLN A 261 -7.17 -29.73 14.80
CA GLN A 261 -7.94 -29.51 16.04
C GLN A 261 -9.29 -28.84 15.76
N GLU A 262 -9.31 -27.80 14.92
CA GLU A 262 -10.54 -27.11 14.51
C GLU A 262 -11.48 -28.05 13.76
N LEU A 263 -10.96 -28.85 12.82
CA LEU A 263 -11.73 -29.88 12.12
C LEU A 263 -12.29 -30.93 13.09
N ARG A 264 -11.49 -31.41 14.06
CA ARG A 264 -11.97 -32.34 15.10
C ARG A 264 -13.06 -31.70 15.96
N ALA A 265 -12.94 -30.42 16.30
CA ALA A 265 -13.95 -29.70 17.06
C ALA A 265 -15.25 -29.49 16.25
N PHE A 266 -15.14 -29.22 14.95
CA PHE A 266 -16.27 -29.11 14.02
C PHE A 266 -17.01 -30.45 13.88
N ILE A 267 -16.28 -31.55 13.64
CA ILE A 267 -16.85 -32.90 13.56
C ILE A 267 -17.56 -33.28 14.88
N ARG A 268 -16.94 -32.99 16.04
CA ARG A 268 -17.57 -33.23 17.36
C ARG A 268 -18.86 -32.43 17.58
N LYS A 269 -19.00 -31.27 16.92
CA LYS A 269 -20.21 -30.44 16.95
C LYS A 269 -21.26 -30.85 15.91
N GLY A 270 -21.05 -31.96 15.20
CA GLY A 270 -22.00 -32.49 14.22
C GLY A 270 -21.93 -31.82 12.83
N GLY A 271 -20.84 -31.10 12.55
CA GLY A 271 -20.55 -30.63 11.20
C GLY A 271 -20.27 -31.82 10.27
N LYS A 272 -20.95 -31.87 9.13
CA LYS A 272 -20.71 -32.84 8.05
C LYS A 272 -19.77 -32.27 7.01
#